data_AF-A0A453AP11-F1
#
_entry.id   AF-A0A453AP11-F1
#
_cell.length_a   1.000
_cell.length_b   1.000
_cell.length_c   1.000
_cell.angle_alpha   90.00
_cell.angle_beta   90.00
_cell.angle_gamma   90.00
#
_symmetry.space_group_name_H-M   'P 1'
#
loop_
_entity.id
_entity.type
_entity.pdbx_description
1 polymer ?
#
loop_
_entity_poly.entity_id
_entity_poly.type
_entity_poly.pdbx_seq_one_letter_code
_entity_poly.pdbx_strand_id
1 'polypeptide(L)'
;RSASTVKSSPLKFSHVYQCVGCNSFHLQNVGRINSKDKRNIPLPNFCPTVPQECSECGGKFVMGGPIWSDPIHDRDWATSILSNIRATSGLYEAYAKISAILTSVSEVLFCFVFSFGYAYVV
;
A
#
# COMPACT_ATOMS: atom_id res chain seq x y z
N ARG A 1 5.93 19.46 6.61
CA ARG A 1 4.65 18.70 6.65
C ARG A 1 3.67 19.46 7.52
N SER A 2 2.43 19.69 7.07
CA SER A 2 1.42 20.42 7.87
C SER A 2 0.72 19.50 8.86
N ALA A 3 0.16 20.06 9.93
CA ALA A 3 -0.66 19.31 10.89
C ALA A 3 -1.87 18.64 10.24
N SER A 4 -2.43 19.22 9.17
CA SER A 4 -3.53 18.61 8.41
C SER A 4 -3.12 17.32 7.68
N THR A 5 -1.88 17.27 7.17
CA THR A 5 -1.36 16.07 6.47
C THR A 5 -1.09 14.92 7.44
N VAL A 6 -0.71 15.22 8.68
CA VAL A 6 -0.50 14.18 9.70
C VAL A 6 -1.82 13.60 10.16
N LYS A 7 -2.86 14.44 10.29
CA LYS A 7 -4.20 14.00 10.70
C LYS A 7 -4.83 13.01 9.73
N SER A 8 -4.50 13.07 8.43
CA SER A 8 -4.97 12.11 7.41
C SER A 8 -4.24 10.77 7.41
N SER A 9 -3.18 10.60 8.22
CA SER A 9 -2.43 9.34 8.33
C SER A 9 -3.31 8.10 8.60
N PRO A 10 -4.35 8.12 9.48
CA PRO A 10 -5.20 6.96 9.72
C PRO A 10 -5.98 6.47 8.48
N LEU A 11 -6.14 7.32 7.46
CA LEU A 11 -6.77 6.92 6.19
C LEU A 11 -5.86 6.03 5.35
N LYS A 12 -4.56 6.01 5.66
CA LYS A 12 -3.52 5.27 4.94
C LYS A 12 -3.22 3.91 5.57
N PHE A 13 -3.85 3.61 6.71
CA PHE A 13 -3.76 2.30 7.37
C PHE A 13 -4.99 1.46 7.05
N SER A 14 -4.79 0.16 6.82
CA SER A 14 -5.84 -0.81 6.55
C SER A 14 -5.62 -2.15 7.25
N HIS A 15 -6.71 -2.82 7.61
CA HIS A 15 -6.69 -4.24 7.96
C HIS A 15 -6.76 -5.08 6.69
N VAL A 16 -6.10 -6.24 6.72
CA VAL A 16 -6.13 -7.24 5.65
C VAL A 16 -6.99 -8.39 6.12
N TYR A 17 -7.97 -8.78 5.30
CA TYR A 17 -8.78 -9.97 5.49
C TYR A 17 -8.43 -10.96 4.40
N GLN A 18 -7.86 -12.10 4.76
CA GLN A 18 -7.40 -13.09 3.81
C GLN A 18 -8.14 -14.41 3.94
N CYS A 19 -8.66 -14.91 2.81
CA CYS A 19 -9.36 -16.16 2.77
C CYS A 19 -8.39 -17.32 2.98
N VAL A 20 -8.72 -18.23 3.90
CA VAL A 20 -7.92 -19.44 4.15
C VAL A 20 -8.05 -20.52 3.07
N GLY A 21 -9.08 -20.42 2.23
CA GLY A 21 -9.38 -21.40 1.18
C GLY A 21 -8.67 -21.08 -0.13
N CYS A 22 -8.91 -19.88 -0.68
CA CYS A 22 -8.41 -19.48 -2.00
C CYS A 22 -7.39 -18.33 -1.98
N ASN A 23 -6.95 -17.88 -0.80
CA ASN A 23 -5.97 -16.80 -0.61
C ASN A 23 -6.37 -15.42 -1.14
N SER A 24 -7.60 -15.26 -1.62
CA SER A 24 -8.17 -13.94 -1.94
C SER A 24 -8.14 -13.03 -0.70
N PHE A 25 -8.02 -11.73 -0.92
CA PHE A 25 -7.92 -10.78 0.18
C PHE A 25 -8.75 -9.53 -0.04
N HIS A 26 -9.15 -8.90 1.07
CA HIS A 26 -9.78 -7.60 1.10
C HIS A 26 -9.02 -6.67 2.04
N LEU A 27 -8.90 -5.41 1.64
CA LEU A 27 -8.35 -4.35 2.46
C LEU A 27 -9.47 -3.48 3.01
N GLN A 28 -9.42 -3.19 4.30
CA GLN A 28 -10.37 -2.29 4.96
C GLN A 28 -9.62 -1.18 5.69
N ASN A 29 -9.75 0.06 5.22
CA ASN A 29 -9.10 1.21 5.87
C ASN A 29 -9.60 1.38 7.31
N VAL A 30 -8.69 1.77 8.20
CA VAL A 30 -8.97 2.05 9.62
C VAL A 30 -9.72 3.37 9.78
N GLY A 31 -9.40 4.34 8.92
CA GLY A 31 -10.06 5.63 8.88
C GLY A 31 -10.96 5.81 7.65
N ARG A 32 -11.91 6.74 7.77
CA ARG A 32 -12.76 7.22 6.67
C ARG A 32 -12.90 8.73 6.71
N ILE A 33 -13.23 9.33 5.56
CA ILE A 33 -13.65 10.73 5.48
C ILE A 33 -15.17 10.76 5.30
N ASN A 34 -15.85 11.65 6.02
CA ASN A 34 -17.24 11.94 5.73
C ASN A 34 -17.31 12.87 4.52
N SER A 35 -17.75 12.36 3.36
CA SER A 35 -17.89 13.16 2.12
C SER A 35 -18.80 14.38 2.26
N LYS A 36 -19.63 14.45 3.32
CA LYS A 36 -20.50 15.60 3.61
C LYS A 36 -19.81 16.69 4.44
N ASP A 37 -18.66 16.42 5.07
CA ASP A 37 -17.91 17.41 5.85
C ASP A 37 -16.81 18.04 4.99
N LYS A 38 -16.94 19.35 4.70
CA LYS A 38 -15.94 20.11 3.91
C LYS A 38 -14.58 20.19 4.58
N ARG A 39 -14.47 19.86 5.88
CA ARG A 39 -13.22 19.94 6.64
C ARG A 39 -12.34 18.70 6.49
N ASN A 40 -12.79 17.66 5.78
CA ASN A 40 -12.04 16.41 5.54
C ASN A 40 -11.44 15.81 6.82
N ILE A 41 -12.20 15.84 7.92
CA ILE A 41 -11.75 15.32 9.20
C ILE A 41 -11.79 13.79 9.16
N PRO A 42 -10.65 13.11 9.39
CA PRO A 42 -10.61 11.66 9.44
C PRO A 42 -11.36 11.13 10.66
N LEU A 43 -12.24 10.17 10.44
CA LEU A 43 -13.02 9.49 11.46
C LEU A 43 -12.67 8.00 11.48
N PRO A 44 -12.89 7.29 12.60
CA PRO A 44 -12.82 5.85 12.62
C PRO A 44 -13.77 5.24 11.57
N ASN A 45 -13.29 4.22 10.88
CA ASN A 45 -14.11 3.43 9.99
C ASN A 45 -15.01 2.46 10.79
N PHE A 46 -16.04 1.94 10.14
CA PHE A 46 -16.97 1.01 10.78
C PHE A 46 -16.33 -0.38 10.98
N CYS A 47 -16.82 -1.11 11.99
CA CYS A 47 -16.47 -2.51 12.25
C CYS A 47 -16.76 -3.38 11.00
N PRO A 48 -16.15 -4.59 10.86
CA PRO A 48 -15.75 -5.15 9.57
C PRO A 48 -16.85 -5.04 8.53
N THR A 49 -16.59 -4.23 7.51
CA THR A 49 -17.44 -4.09 6.33
C THR A 49 -17.18 -5.21 5.31
N VAL A 50 -16.22 -6.09 5.61
CA VAL A 50 -15.88 -7.25 4.79
C VAL A 50 -16.91 -8.35 5.06
N PRO A 51 -17.39 -9.06 4.01
CA PRO A 51 -18.24 -10.23 4.18
C PRO A 51 -17.61 -11.26 5.12
N GLN A 52 -18.46 -11.99 5.88
CA GLN A 52 -17.98 -13.04 6.78
C GLN A 52 -17.39 -14.24 6.03
N GLU A 53 -17.80 -14.44 4.78
CA GLU A 53 -17.40 -15.55 3.92
C GLU A 53 -16.93 -15.04 2.55
N CYS A 54 -15.97 -15.75 1.97
CA CYS A 54 -15.40 -15.40 0.67
C CYS A 54 -16.42 -15.59 -0.45
N SER A 55 -16.58 -14.59 -1.32
CA SER A 55 -17.46 -14.66 -2.50
C SER A 55 -17.07 -15.78 -3.47
N GLU A 56 -15.78 -16.08 -3.54
CA GLU A 56 -15.23 -17.02 -4.53
C GLU A 56 -15.33 -18.48 -4.10
N CYS A 57 -15.20 -18.76 -2.79
CA CYS A 57 -15.10 -20.15 -2.30
C CYS A 57 -15.89 -20.45 -1.02
N GLY A 58 -16.59 -19.46 -0.44
CA GLY A 58 -17.28 -19.60 0.85
C GLY A 58 -16.34 -19.78 2.06
N GLY A 59 -15.02 -19.74 1.85
CA GLY A 59 -14.03 -19.87 2.91
C GLY A 59 -14.05 -18.69 3.88
N LYS A 60 -13.60 -18.93 5.12
CA LYS A 60 -13.47 -17.90 6.15
C LYS A 60 -12.24 -17.01 5.91
N PHE A 61 -12.30 -15.80 6.46
CA PHE A 61 -11.17 -14.87 6.45
C PHE A 61 -10.39 -14.90 7.77
N VAL A 62 -9.07 -14.84 7.68
CA VAL A 62 -8.19 -14.45 8.78
C VAL A 62 -7.93 -12.96 8.66
N MET A 63 -8.00 -12.24 9.77
CA MET A 63 -7.73 -10.81 9.83
C MET A 63 -6.30 -10.55 10.32
N GLY A 64 -5.61 -9.64 9.66
CA GLY A 64 -4.30 -9.13 10.05
C GLY A 64 -4.20 -7.61 9.89
N GLY A 65 -3.17 -7.01 10.49
CA GLY A 65 -2.93 -5.57 10.46
C GLY A 65 -3.17 -4.86 11.81
N PRO A 66 -3.26 -3.52 11.82
CA PRO A 66 -3.30 -2.63 10.65
C PRO A 66 -1.92 -2.47 9.96
N ILE A 67 -1.94 -2.42 8.63
CA ILE A 67 -0.76 -2.17 7.79
C ILE A 67 -0.90 -0.85 7.03
N TRP A 68 0.21 -0.29 6.56
CA TRP A 68 0.19 0.82 5.62
C TRP A 68 -0.27 0.32 4.23
N SER A 69 -1.32 0.92 3.68
CA SER A 69 -1.91 0.50 2.40
C SER A 69 -1.88 1.58 1.31
N ASP A 70 -1.27 2.73 1.60
CA ASP A 70 -1.07 3.83 0.64
C ASP A 70 0.31 3.69 -0.03
N PRO A 71 0.59 4.30 -1.20
CA PRO A 71 1.90 4.20 -1.84
C PRO A 71 3.04 4.59 -0.89
N ILE A 72 4.08 3.75 -0.85
CA ILE A 72 5.23 3.95 0.06
C ILE A 72 6.21 4.99 -0.51
N HIS A 73 6.28 5.08 -1.84
CA HIS A 73 7.17 6.01 -2.54
C HIS A 73 6.39 6.80 -3.59
N ASP A 74 6.93 7.96 -3.95
CA ASP A 74 6.44 8.77 -5.07
C ASP A 74 7.00 8.18 -6.36
N ARG A 75 6.10 7.65 -7.20
CA ARG A 75 6.46 6.97 -8.45
C ARG A 75 7.05 7.93 -9.49
N ASP A 76 6.54 9.16 -9.54
CA ASP A 76 7.00 10.15 -10.52
C ASP A 76 8.41 10.62 -10.16
N TRP A 77 8.65 10.81 -8.85
CA TRP A 77 9.99 11.04 -8.34
C TRP A 77 10.94 9.87 -8.65
N ALA A 78 10.53 8.63 -8.35
CA ALA A 78 11.36 7.44 -8.61
C ALA A 78 11.71 7.30 -10.10
N THR A 79 10.74 7.55 -10.98
CA THR A 79 10.92 7.52 -12.44
C THR A 79 11.87 8.63 -12.92
N SER A 80 11.75 9.84 -12.35
CA SER A 80 12.65 10.96 -12.64
C SER A 80 14.11 10.65 -12.26
N ILE A 81 14.32 10.09 -11.07
CA ILE A 81 15.66 9.68 -10.62
C ILE A 81 16.25 8.58 -11.50
N LEU A 82 15.44 7.58 -11.88
CA LEU A 82 15.87 6.53 -12.79
C LEU A 82 16.30 7.09 -14.16
N SER A 83 15.55 8.04 -14.71
CA SER A 83 15.92 8.72 -15.96
C SER A 83 17.26 9.45 -15.85
N ASN A 84 17.47 10.18 -14.75
CA ASN A 84 18.72 10.91 -14.52
C ASN A 84 19.93 9.97 -14.39
N ILE A 85 19.76 8.84 -13.70
CA ILE A 85 20.83 7.85 -13.53
C ILE A 85 21.15 7.18 -14.86
N ARG A 86 20.14 6.86 -15.69
CA ARG A 86 20.36 6.34 -17.05
C ARG A 86 21.14 7.32 -17.92
N ALA A 87 20.91 8.63 -17.78
CA ALA A 87 21.67 9.67 -18.48
C ALA A 87 23.11 9.87 -17.95
N THR A 88 23.42 9.39 -16.74
CA THR A 88 24.73 9.54 -16.08
C THR A 88 25.43 8.21 -15.84
N SER A 89 25.18 7.22 -16.71
CA SER A 89 25.62 5.83 -16.53
C SER A 89 27.13 5.62 -16.32
N GLY A 90 27.97 6.52 -16.85
CA GLY A 90 29.43 6.46 -16.70
C GLY A 90 29.99 7.04 -15.40
N LEU A 91 29.16 7.68 -14.55
CA LEU A 91 29.62 8.32 -13.30
C LEU A 91 29.57 7.39 -12.08
N TYR A 92 28.89 6.25 -12.20
CA TYR A 92 28.66 5.34 -11.08
C TYR A 92 29.24 3.97 -11.40
N GLU A 93 30.26 3.55 -10.64
CA GLU A 93 30.83 2.20 -10.74
C GLU A 93 29.77 1.11 -10.48
N ALA A 94 28.81 1.39 -9.59
CA ALA A 94 27.69 0.50 -9.27
C ALA A 94 26.42 0.74 -10.12
N TYR A 95 26.54 1.39 -11.29
CA TYR A 95 25.40 1.78 -12.12
C TYR A 95 24.39 0.64 -12.36
N ALA A 96 24.88 -0.55 -12.73
CA ALA A 96 24.02 -1.70 -13.02
C ALA A 96 23.14 -2.11 -11.83
N LYS A 97 23.67 -2.03 -10.61
CA LYS A 97 22.92 -2.35 -9.40
C LYS A 97 21.90 -1.27 -9.07
N ILE A 98 22.30 -0.01 -9.15
CA ILE A 98 21.45 1.14 -8.81
C ILE A 98 20.27 1.24 -9.80
N SER A 99 20.54 1.09 -11.10
CA SER A 99 19.51 1.16 -12.14
C SER A 99 18.53 0.00 -12.04
N ALA A 100 18.98 -1.21 -11.71
CA ALA A 100 18.12 -2.36 -11.49
C ALA A 100 17.17 -2.13 -10.29
N ILE A 101 17.70 -1.71 -9.14
CA ILE A 101 16.90 -1.45 -7.94
C ILE A 101 15.86 -0.36 -8.22
N LEU A 102 16.26 0.75 -8.83
CA LEU A 102 15.33 1.85 -9.12
C LEU A 102 14.30 1.49 -10.18
N THR A 103 14.65 0.64 -11.14
CA THR A 103 13.69 0.08 -12.10
C THR A 103 12.62 -0.72 -11.37
N SER A 104 13.03 -1.64 -10.48
CA SER A 104 12.09 -2.39 -9.64
C SER A 104 11.23 -1.46 -8.78
N VAL A 105 11.81 -0.44 -8.15
CA VAL A 105 11.05 0.53 -7.36
C VAL A 105 10.04 1.28 -8.22
N SER A 106 10.41 1.74 -9.42
CA SER A 106 9.51 2.52 -10.29
C SER A 106 8.31 1.73 -10.84
N GLU A 107 8.45 0.40 -10.95
CA GLU A 107 7.40 -0.49 -11.47
C GLU A 107 6.42 -0.94 -10.37
N VAL A 108 6.83 -0.88 -9.11
CA VAL A 108 6.01 -1.27 -7.96
C VAL A 108 4.91 -0.23 -7.70
N LEU A 109 3.66 -0.63 -7.91
CA LEU A 109 2.50 0.22 -7.66
C LEU A 109 2.05 0.16 -6.19
N PHE A 110 2.23 -1.00 -5.55
CA PHE A 110 1.86 -1.22 -4.16
C PHE A 110 2.82 -2.20 -3.49
N CYS A 111 3.67 -1.70 -2.58
CA CYS A 111 4.54 -2.57 -1.82
C CYS A 111 3.79 -3.08 -0.58
N PHE A 112 3.24 -4.29 -0.65
CA PHE A 112 2.61 -4.95 0.50
C PHE A 112 3.55 -6.04 1.03
N VAL A 113 4.26 -5.75 2.13
CA VAL A 113 5.09 -6.77 2.79
C VAL A 113 4.26 -7.49 3.84
N PHE A 114 3.98 -8.77 3.60
CA PHE A 114 3.41 -9.69 4.59
C PHE A 114 4.36 -10.88 4.76
N SER A 115 5.00 -10.96 5.92
CA SER A 115 5.82 -12.11 6.29
C SER A 115 5.32 -12.66 7.62
N PHE A 116 4.25 -13.45 7.55
CA PHE A 116 3.98 -14.69 8.29
C PHE A 116 2.75 -15.35 7.63
N GLY A 117 2.90 -15.67 6.34
CA GLY A 117 2.12 -16.71 5.69
C GLY A 117 0.79 -16.35 5.05
N TYR A 118 0.59 -15.13 4.47
CA TYR A 118 -0.06 -14.88 3.18
C TYR A 118 -0.46 -13.39 2.97
N ALA A 119 -0.71 -13.03 1.70
CA ALA A 119 -0.82 -11.72 1.01
C ALA A 119 0.53 -11.13 0.55
N TYR A 120 0.81 -11.18 -0.75
CA TYR A 120 1.94 -10.49 -1.38
C TYR A 120 1.41 -9.66 -2.54
N VAL A 121 1.79 -8.38 -2.58
CA VAL A 121 1.80 -7.58 -3.81
C VAL A 121 3.18 -6.92 -3.83
N VAL A 122 3.93 -7.16 -4.90
CA VAL A 122 5.28 -6.62 -5.10
C VAL A 122 5.18 -5.13 -5.37
#